data_AF-A0A3L6JHT9-F1
#
_entry.id   AF-A0A3L6JHT9-F1
#
_cell.length_a   1.000
_cell.length_b   1.000
_cell.length_c   1.000
_cell.angle_alpha   90.00
_cell.angle_beta   90.00
_cell.angle_gamma   90.00
#
_symmetry.space_group_name_H-M   'P 1'
#
loop_
_entity.id
_entity.type
_entity.pdbx_description
1 polymer ?
#
loop_
_entity_poly.entity_id
_entity_poly.type
_entity_poly.pdbx_seq_one_letter_code
_entity_poly.pdbx_strand_id
1 'polypeptide(L)'
;MSAALLVAEQRAEYQNQSHEGRNMKQVASFALRLDNGNGRQSKASQNQLPVQVLIDGTNTIVVIDCQCCKELLASRLPGGVLIPIASALKDFFEDHGMRNVGVKASGPLMRRTYKGVIDGSILDDMKRLLENAVSEFSSKRKSS
;
A
#
# COMPACT_ATOMS: atom_id res chain seq x y z
N MET A 1 28.77 9.83 -21.65
CA MET A 1 28.47 9.47 -20.25
C MET A 1 27.46 8.34 -20.28
N SER A 2 27.90 7.13 -19.92
CA SER A 2 27.21 5.87 -20.24
C SER A 2 25.98 5.61 -19.35
N ALA A 3 24.90 5.11 -19.95
CA ALA A 3 23.66 4.69 -19.28
C ALA A 3 23.87 3.67 -18.14
N ALA A 4 25.03 3.00 -18.11
CA ALA A 4 25.42 2.09 -17.03
C ALA A 4 25.64 2.79 -15.68
N LEU A 5 26.05 4.08 -15.66
CA LEU A 5 26.25 4.82 -14.40
C LEU A 5 24.91 5.17 -13.73
N LEU A 6 23.90 5.55 -14.54
CA LEU A 6 22.55 5.89 -14.07
C LEU A 6 21.83 4.69 -13.43
N VAL A 7 22.10 3.47 -13.92
CA VAL A 7 21.54 2.23 -13.34
C VAL A 7 22.27 1.83 -12.05
N ALA A 8 23.56 2.16 -11.91
CA ALA A 8 24.32 1.91 -10.69
C ALA A 8 23.93 2.86 -9.55
N GLU A 9 23.67 4.13 -9.85
CA GLU A 9 23.20 5.11 -8.84
C GLU A 9 21.76 4.80 -8.38
N GLN A 10 20.86 4.39 -9.29
CA GLN A 10 19.51 3.95 -8.90
C GLN A 10 19.52 2.67 -8.04
N ARG A 11 20.51 1.78 -8.22
CA ARG A 11 20.68 0.60 -7.35
C ARG A 11 21.26 0.95 -5.99
N ALA A 12 22.10 1.98 -5.90
CA ALA A 12 22.67 2.44 -4.64
C ALA A 12 21.63 3.14 -3.75
N GLU A 13 20.69 3.91 -4.30
CA GLU A 13 19.56 4.45 -3.52
C GLU A 13 18.58 3.36 -3.05
N TYR A 14 18.43 2.27 -3.81
CA TYR A 14 17.66 1.10 -3.39
C TYR A 14 18.36 0.34 -2.24
N GLN A 15 19.69 0.28 -2.26
CA GLN A 15 20.49 -0.37 -1.22
C GLN A 15 20.75 0.51 0.02
N ASN A 16 20.60 1.83 -0.06
CA ASN A 16 20.77 2.68 1.13
C ASN A 16 19.55 2.68 2.07
N GLN A 17 18.44 2.04 1.69
CA GLN A 17 17.36 1.69 2.63
C GLN A 17 17.69 0.43 3.47
N SER A 18 18.79 -0.26 3.18
CA SER A 18 19.20 -1.49 3.87
C SER A 18 19.85 -1.27 5.25
N HIS A 19 20.12 -0.01 5.62
CA HIS A 19 20.62 0.32 6.97
C HIS A 19 19.51 0.38 8.04
N GLU A 20 18.24 0.09 7.69
CA GLU A 20 17.15 -0.23 8.63
C GLU A 20 17.06 -1.75 8.92
N GLY A 21 18.17 -2.47 8.81
CA GLY A 21 18.31 -3.92 9.06
C GLY A 21 18.18 -4.36 10.52
N ARG A 22 17.34 -3.71 11.33
CA ARG A 22 16.90 -4.28 12.61
C ARG A 22 15.65 -5.11 12.37
N ASN A 23 15.86 -6.41 12.12
CA ASN A 23 14.90 -7.49 12.33
C ASN A 23 13.45 -7.18 11.86
N MET A 24 13.28 -6.80 10.59
CA MET A 24 11.95 -6.65 10.02
C MET A 24 11.26 -8.01 9.90
N LYS A 25 10.11 -8.17 10.57
CA LYS A 25 9.29 -9.37 10.49
C LYS A 25 8.03 -9.08 9.68
N GLN A 26 7.78 -9.87 8.65
CA GLN A 26 6.48 -9.86 7.97
C GLN A 26 5.45 -10.54 8.88
N VAL A 27 4.35 -9.83 9.16
CA VAL A 27 3.24 -10.34 9.99
C VAL A 27 2.01 -10.69 9.16
N ALA A 28 1.85 -10.06 7.99
CA ALA A 28 0.79 -10.39 7.05
C ALA A 28 1.19 -10.09 5.61
N SER A 29 0.58 -10.83 4.69
CA SER A 29 0.55 -10.52 3.26
C SER A 29 -0.80 -10.96 2.71
N PHE A 30 -1.47 -10.06 2.00
CA PHE A 30 -2.75 -10.30 1.35
C PHE A 30 -2.90 -9.44 0.11
N ALA A 31 -3.91 -9.72 -0.70
CA ALA A 31 -4.21 -8.93 -1.88
C ALA A 31 -5.63 -8.37 -1.79
N LEU A 32 -5.77 -7.05 -1.91
CA LEU A 32 -7.08 -6.41 -1.98
C LEU A 32 -7.63 -6.58 -3.39
N ARG A 33 -8.90 -6.99 -3.48
CA ARG A 33 -9.61 -7.09 -4.74
C ARG A 33 -10.12 -5.71 -5.15
N LEU A 34 -9.68 -5.23 -6.31
CA LEU A 34 -10.24 -4.04 -6.92
C LEU A 34 -11.44 -4.49 -7.77
N ASP A 35 -12.66 -4.35 -7.28
CA ASP A 35 -13.84 -4.66 -8.09
C ASP A 35 -14.03 -3.56 -9.16
N ASN A 36 -13.55 -3.82 -10.38
CA ASN A 36 -13.89 -3.02 -11.56
C ASN A 36 -15.28 -3.46 -12.01
N GLY A 37 -16.28 -2.67 -11.66
CA GLY A 37 -17.68 -2.99 -11.91
C GLY A 37 -18.16 -2.92 -13.36
N ASN A 38 -17.49 -3.61 -14.28
CA ASN A 38 -18.04 -3.92 -15.60
C ASN A 38 -17.69 -5.36 -15.95
N GLY A 39 -18.71 -6.16 -16.25
CA GLY A 39 -18.61 -7.53 -16.77
C GLY A 39 -18.05 -7.59 -18.18
N ARG A 40 -16.87 -6.99 -18.42
CA ARG A 40 -16.03 -7.31 -19.56
C ARG A 40 -14.77 -7.96 -19.00
N GLN A 41 -14.73 -9.28 -19.16
CA GLN A 41 -13.56 -10.11 -18.95
C GLN A 41 -12.39 -9.56 -19.77
N SER A 42 -11.55 -8.72 -19.18
CA SER A 42 -10.19 -8.48 -19.64
C SER A 42 -9.24 -9.02 -18.58
N LYS A 43 -8.75 -10.24 -18.82
CA LYS A 43 -7.70 -10.99 -18.10
C LYS A 43 -7.79 -10.94 -16.57
N ALA A 44 -8.37 -12.01 -16.01
CA ALA A 44 -8.60 -12.29 -14.59
C ALA A 44 -7.35 -12.37 -13.67
N SER A 45 -6.22 -11.74 -14.02
CA SER A 45 -4.97 -11.80 -13.27
C SER A 45 -4.38 -10.45 -12.85
N GLN A 46 -5.07 -9.32 -13.10
CA GLN A 46 -4.45 -7.98 -12.94
C GLN A 46 -5.18 -6.99 -12.01
N ASN A 47 -6.25 -7.36 -11.30
CA ASN A 47 -7.01 -6.43 -10.44
C ASN A 47 -6.85 -6.69 -8.93
N GLN A 48 -5.65 -7.05 -8.53
CA GLN A 48 -5.30 -7.33 -7.15
C GLN A 48 -4.21 -6.36 -6.72
N LEU A 49 -4.40 -5.70 -5.58
CA LEU A 49 -3.45 -4.78 -4.96
C LEU A 49 -2.75 -5.51 -3.82
N PRO A 50 -1.50 -5.99 -3.99
CA PRO A 50 -0.78 -6.66 -2.91
C PRO A 50 -0.49 -5.68 -1.77
N VAL A 51 -0.73 -6.15 -0.56
CA VAL A 51 -0.46 -5.44 0.69
C VAL A 51 0.39 -6.33 1.58
N GLN A 52 1.51 -5.79 2.05
CA GLN A 52 2.38 -6.43 3.02
C GLN A 52 2.40 -5.61 4.30
N VAL A 53 2.39 -6.30 5.43
CA VAL A 53 2.49 -5.70 6.77
C VAL A 53 3.75 -6.22 7.43
N LEU A 54 4.65 -5.31 7.74
CA LEU A 54 5.96 -5.59 8.35
C LEU A 54 6.05 -4.87 9.71
N ILE A 55 6.87 -5.40 10.62
CA ILE A 55 7.19 -4.76 11.90
C ILE A 55 8.70 -4.73 12.10
N ASP A 56 9.26 -3.67 12.69
CA ASP A 56 10.70 -3.51 12.99
C ASP A 56 11.02 -3.46 14.50
N GLY A 57 10.06 -3.88 15.33
CA GLY A 57 10.13 -3.87 16.80
C GLY A 57 9.58 -2.60 17.46
N THR A 58 9.40 -1.50 16.72
CA THR A 58 8.70 -0.31 17.27
C THR A 58 7.70 0.33 16.32
N ASN A 59 7.73 -0.06 15.05
CA ASN A 59 6.88 0.47 14.01
C ASN A 59 6.18 -0.68 13.27
N THR A 60 5.01 -0.34 12.73
CA THR A 60 4.29 -1.13 11.75
C THR A 60 4.41 -0.44 10.41
N ILE A 61 4.77 -1.20 9.39
CA ILE A 61 5.02 -0.71 8.05
C ILE A 61 4.06 -1.42 7.11
N VAL A 62 3.21 -0.65 6.44
CA VAL A 62 2.31 -1.15 5.41
C VAL A 62 2.89 -0.80 4.05
N VAL A 63 3.16 -1.82 3.24
CA VAL A 63 3.65 -1.69 1.88
C VAL A 63 2.53 -2.11 0.93
N ILE A 64 2.18 -1.23 0.01
CA ILE A 64 1.15 -1.43 -0.99
C ILE A 64 1.80 -1.38 -2.36
N ASP A 65 1.71 -2.47 -3.11
CA ASP A 65 2.17 -2.54 -4.48
C ASP A 65 1.04 -2.17 -5.44
N CYS A 66 1.16 -1.00 -6.06
CA CYS A 66 0.21 -0.47 -7.03
C CYS A 66 0.64 -0.74 -8.48
N GLN A 67 1.50 -1.73 -8.74
CA GLN A 67 1.96 -2.03 -10.11
C GLN A 67 0.81 -2.41 -11.05
N CYS A 68 -0.24 -3.04 -10.54
CA CYS A 68 -1.47 -3.34 -11.27
C CYS A 68 -2.29 -2.10 -11.67
N CYS A 69 -2.02 -0.97 -11.03
CA CYS A 69 -2.84 0.23 -11.12
C CYS A 69 -1.95 1.46 -10.88
N LYS A 70 -0.90 1.61 -11.70
CA LYS A 70 0.11 2.70 -11.59
C LYS A 70 -0.52 4.09 -11.63
N GLU A 71 -1.65 4.21 -12.32
CA GLU A 71 -2.47 5.42 -12.36
C GLU A 71 -2.86 5.88 -10.96
N LEU A 72 -3.06 4.95 -10.01
CA LEU A 72 -3.47 5.28 -8.65
C LEU A 72 -2.41 6.07 -7.87
N LEU A 73 -1.12 5.95 -8.22
CA LEU A 73 0.00 6.62 -7.54
C LEU A 73 0.39 7.98 -8.15
N ALA A 74 0.01 8.25 -9.39
CA ALA A 74 0.35 9.50 -10.05
C ALA A 74 -0.50 10.65 -9.48
N SER A 75 0.17 11.74 -9.11
CA SER A 75 -0.36 12.97 -8.49
C SER A 75 -1.36 13.78 -9.35
N ARG A 76 -1.94 13.16 -10.38
CA ARG A 76 -3.06 13.65 -11.20
C ARG A 76 -3.94 12.47 -11.61
N LEU A 77 -4.78 12.01 -10.69
CA LEU A 77 -5.86 11.09 -11.03
C LEU A 77 -7.11 11.86 -11.45
N PRO A 78 -7.79 11.44 -12.53
CA PRO A 78 -9.24 11.38 -12.52
C PRO A 78 -9.67 10.30 -11.49
N GLY A 79 -9.82 10.70 -10.22
CA GLY A 79 -10.57 9.95 -9.19
C GLY A 79 -9.82 9.08 -8.15
N GLY A 80 -8.80 9.58 -7.47
CA GLY A 80 -8.62 9.42 -6.00
C GLY A 80 -8.64 8.07 -5.24
N VAL A 81 -8.55 6.86 -5.83
CA VAL A 81 -8.71 5.56 -5.08
C VAL A 81 -7.65 5.30 -3.98
N LEU A 82 -6.44 5.84 -4.09
CA LEU A 82 -5.45 5.73 -3.00
C LEU A 82 -5.86 6.52 -1.76
N ILE A 83 -6.72 7.52 -1.89
CA ILE A 83 -7.18 8.36 -0.77
C ILE A 83 -8.05 7.53 0.20
N PRO A 84 -9.06 6.76 -0.26
CA PRO A 84 -9.79 5.82 0.59
C PRO A 84 -8.90 4.84 1.34
N ILE A 85 -7.97 4.15 0.66
CA ILE A 85 -7.05 3.19 1.29
C ILE A 85 -6.15 3.91 2.31
N ALA A 86 -5.60 5.06 1.94
CA ALA A 86 -4.78 5.88 2.81
C ALA A 86 -5.53 6.38 4.06
N SER A 87 -6.79 6.80 3.90
CA SER A 87 -7.64 7.27 4.99
C SER A 87 -8.00 6.10 5.90
N ALA A 88 -8.51 5.02 5.31
CA ALA A 88 -8.80 3.76 5.99
C ALA A 88 -7.65 3.26 6.87
N LEU A 89 -6.42 3.24 6.34
CA LEU A 89 -5.25 2.86 7.13
C LEU A 89 -4.98 3.87 8.23
N LYS A 90 -5.08 5.17 7.96
CA LYS A 90 -4.87 6.19 8.98
C LYS A 90 -5.85 6.01 10.14
N ASP A 91 -7.14 5.91 9.84
CA ASP A 91 -8.21 5.79 10.82
C ASP A 91 -8.04 4.50 11.64
N PHE A 92 -7.82 3.36 10.96
CA PHE A 92 -7.54 2.08 11.61
C PHE A 92 -6.37 2.17 12.60
N PHE A 93 -5.22 2.70 12.17
CA PHE A 93 -4.05 2.76 13.05
C PHE A 93 -4.24 3.77 14.18
N GLU A 94 -4.92 4.90 13.96
CA GLU A 94 -5.22 5.88 15.02
C GLU A 94 -6.16 5.30 16.07
N ASP A 95 -7.19 4.54 15.68
CA ASP A 95 -8.10 3.84 16.60
C ASP A 95 -7.37 2.80 17.47
N HIS A 96 -6.26 2.27 16.97
CA HIS A 96 -5.37 1.37 17.70
C HIS A 96 -4.20 2.09 18.41
N GLY A 97 -4.26 3.41 18.55
CA GLY A 97 -3.26 4.20 19.28
C GLY A 97 -1.92 4.36 18.55
N MET A 98 -1.87 4.08 17.25
CA MET A 98 -0.67 4.16 16.42
C MET A 98 -0.71 5.40 15.54
N ARG A 99 0.37 6.20 15.57
CA ARG A 99 0.47 7.44 14.79
C ARG A 99 1.21 7.22 13.48
N ASN A 100 0.77 7.83 12.38
CA ASN A 100 1.55 7.87 11.15
C ASN A 100 2.82 8.71 11.35
N VAL A 101 3.98 8.14 11.03
CA VAL A 101 5.30 8.79 11.15
C VAL A 101 6.04 8.90 9.82
N GLY A 102 5.48 8.37 8.74
CA GLY A 102 6.14 8.44 7.44
C GLY A 102 5.30 7.89 6.32
N VAL A 103 5.36 8.57 5.18
CA VAL A 103 4.85 8.09 3.91
C VAL A 103 5.98 8.20 2.90
N LYS A 104 6.29 7.10 2.22
CA LYS A 104 7.25 7.07 1.10
C LYS A 104 6.56 6.43 -0.10
N ALA A 105 6.65 7.09 -1.25
CA ALA A 105 6.24 6.51 -2.53
C ALA A 105 7.48 6.34 -3.41
N SER A 106 7.70 5.14 -3.95
CA SER A 106 8.82 4.84 -4.84
C SER A 106 8.32 3.98 -5.99
N GLY A 107 8.25 4.56 -7.19
CA GLY A 107 7.68 3.89 -8.37
C GLY A 107 6.25 3.43 -8.09
N PRO A 108 5.92 2.14 -8.28
CA PRO A 108 4.60 1.59 -7.99
C PRO A 108 4.36 1.24 -6.51
N LEU A 109 5.29 1.51 -5.61
CA LEU A 109 5.18 1.12 -4.20
C LEU A 109 4.81 2.32 -3.33
N MET A 110 3.77 2.17 -2.51
CA MET A 110 3.50 3.07 -1.39
C MET A 110 3.86 2.38 -0.08
N ARG A 111 4.67 3.05 0.74
CA ARG A 111 5.02 2.63 2.10
C ARG A 111 4.47 3.62 3.10
N ARG A 112 3.74 3.14 4.09
CA ARG A 112 3.31 3.92 5.25
C ARG A 112 3.89 3.31 6.52
N THR A 113 4.43 4.16 7.38
CA THR A 113 5.03 3.77 8.65
C THR A 113 4.22 4.35 9.79
N TYR A 114 3.80 3.50 10.70
CA TYR A 114 3.04 3.84 11.89
C TYR A 114 3.86 3.50 13.13
N LYS A 115 3.91 4.40 14.10
CA LYS A 115 4.59 4.16 15.38
C LYS A 115 3.68 3.30 16.26
N GLY A 116 4.18 2.13 16.66
CA GLY A 116 3.42 1.07 17.32
C GLY A 116 3.55 -0.26 16.58
N VAL A 117 3.40 -1.36 17.30
CA VAL A 117 3.50 -2.72 16.74
C VAL A 117 2.09 -3.30 16.65
N ILE A 118 1.66 -3.64 15.44
CA ILE A 118 0.37 -4.26 15.19
C ILE A 118 0.31 -5.66 15.78
N ASP A 119 -0.80 -5.99 16.42
CA ASP A 119 -1.11 -7.34 16.88
C ASP A 119 -1.69 -8.18 15.74
N GLY A 120 -1.35 -9.47 15.68
CA GLY A 120 -1.83 -10.36 14.62
C GLY A 120 -3.35 -10.52 14.61
N SER A 121 -4.02 -10.39 15.76
CA SER A 121 -5.47 -10.56 15.93
C SER A 121 -6.31 -9.52 15.19
N ILE A 122 -5.77 -8.32 14.93
CA ILE A 122 -6.48 -7.22 14.29
C ILE A 122 -6.21 -7.10 12.79
N LEU A 123 -5.40 -8.01 12.22
CA LEU A 123 -5.04 -7.99 10.80
C LEU A 123 -6.21 -8.33 9.87
N ASP A 124 -7.10 -9.24 10.30
CA ASP A 124 -8.31 -9.58 9.53
C ASP A 124 -9.30 -8.39 9.46
N ASP A 125 -9.42 -7.64 10.55
CA ASP A 125 -10.26 -6.43 10.60
C ASP A 125 -9.69 -5.34 9.69
N MET A 126 -8.36 -5.12 9.73
CA MET A 126 -7.68 -4.21 8.82
C MET A 126 -7.95 -4.58 7.36
N LYS A 127 -7.81 -5.87 7.02
CA LYS A 127 -8.07 -6.35 5.65
C LYS A 127 -9.50 -6.06 5.22
N ARG A 128 -10.49 -6.39 6.04
CA ARG A 128 -11.92 -6.12 5.74
C ARG A 128 -12.20 -4.64 5.56
N LEU A 129 -11.64 -3.81 6.44
CA LEU A 129 -11.77 -2.36 6.37
C LEU A 129 -11.22 -1.81 5.04
N LEU A 130 -10.05 -2.29 4.63
CA LEU A 130 -9.45 -1.92 3.35
C LEU A 130 -10.27 -2.40 2.14
N GLU A 131 -10.77 -3.64 2.16
CA GLU A 131 -11.64 -4.18 1.12
C GLU A 131 -12.93 -3.35 0.99
N ASN A 132 -13.53 -2.96 2.12
CA ASN A 132 -14.70 -2.10 2.15
C ASN A 132 -14.41 -0.70 1.60
N ALA A 133 -13.30 -0.07 2.02
CA ALA A 133 -12.92 1.26 1.55
C ALA A 133 -12.72 1.31 0.02
N VAL A 134 -12.14 0.24 -0.54
CA VAL A 134 -12.01 0.08 -2.00
C VAL A 134 -13.37 -0.12 -2.65
N SER A 135 -14.21 -1.01 -2.11
CA SER A 135 -15.53 -1.34 -2.66
C SER A 135 -16.47 -0.12 -2.67
N GLU A 136 -16.54 0.63 -1.57
CA GLU A 136 -17.37 1.84 -1.47
C GLU A 136 -16.95 2.93 -2.44
N PHE A 137 -15.64 3.09 -2.64
CA PHE A 137 -15.15 4.06 -3.61
C PHE A 137 -15.53 3.67 -5.03
N SER A 138 -15.38 2.38 -5.37
CA SER A 138 -15.77 1.83 -6.67
C SER A 138 -17.28 1.90 -6.91
N SER A 139 -18.11 1.73 -5.88
CA SER A 139 -19.58 1.81 -5.99
C SER A 139 -20.07 3.25 -6.12
N LYS A 140 -19.52 4.22 -5.36
CA LYS A 140 -19.88 5.64 -5.47
C LYS A 140 -19.64 6.22 -6.86
N ARG A 141 -18.65 5.71 -7.60
CA ARG A 141 -18.44 6.07 -9.01
C ARG A 141 -19.50 5.54 -9.97
N LYS A 142 -20.20 4.45 -9.66
CA LYS A 142 -21.25 3.90 -10.54
C LYS A 142 -22.54 4.73 -10.53
N SER A 143 -22.75 5.48 -9.44
CA SER A 143 -23.93 6.29 -9.19
C SER A 143 -23.77 7.76 -9.59
N SER A 144 -22.61 8.15 -10.13
CA SER A 144 -22.28 9.52 -10.51
C SER A 144 -21.92 9.62 -11.98
#